data_AF-A0AA38Q517-F1
#
_entry.id   AF-A0AA38Q517-F1
#
_cell.length_a   1.000
_cell.length_b   1.000
_cell.length_c   1.000
_cell.angle_alpha   90.00
_cell.angle_beta   90.00
_cell.angle_gamma   90.00
#
_symmetry.space_group_name_H-M   'P 1'
#
loop_
_entity.id
_entity.type
_entity.pdbx_description
1 polymer ?
#
loop_
_entity_poly.entity_id
_entity_poly.type
_entity_poly.pdbx_seq_one_letter_code
_entity_poly.pdbx_strand_id
1 'polypeptide(L)'
;MRRTGVSVLSFCLSRRVPRWRQWKHLTWGRTCVLLVLLDSWLFVFFSGLLSSGIGFSTSYTTCSLAIYTCISFYAISKILIYAFLSEKVYIVWTGGNQTSRLKAKVYLLCAFVLLGYVVVGILTVVGRDSAVRRDGVCVIGLKAYATISLIVYDMCLNIFLTAMFLWPLWISHPMSPRLRSIAKRTLYGASTSLITSMINIAILFLLGGNELGWICLSSCVADVTINSLALFW
;
A
#
# COMPACT_ATOMS: atom_id res chain seq x y z
N MET A 1 20.32 1.82 -0.02
CA MET A 1 18.94 1.28 -0.13
C MET A 1 18.18 1.68 -1.40
N ARG A 2 18.26 2.93 -1.92
CA ARG A 2 17.43 3.38 -3.07
C ARG A 2 17.79 2.74 -4.42
N ARG A 3 19.07 2.64 -4.80
CA ARG A 3 19.49 1.96 -6.05
C ARG A 3 19.18 0.46 -6.06
N THR A 4 19.30 -0.18 -4.90
CA THR A 4 18.98 -1.61 -4.72
C THR A 4 17.48 -1.91 -4.80
N GLY A 5 16.62 -1.00 -4.31
CA GLY A 5 15.16 -1.16 -4.39
C GLY A 5 14.64 -1.19 -5.82
N VAL A 6 15.13 -0.29 -6.68
CA VAL A 6 14.76 -0.25 -8.11
C VAL A 6 15.16 -1.54 -8.82
N SER A 7 16.38 -2.04 -8.61
CA SER A 7 16.87 -3.27 -9.24
C SER A 7 16.08 -4.51 -8.80
N VAL A 8 15.74 -4.61 -7.50
CA VAL A 8 14.96 -5.72 -6.95
C VAL A 8 13.52 -5.69 -7.48
N LEU A 9 12.87 -4.51 -7.48
CA LEU A 9 11.51 -4.36 -8.00
C LEU A 9 11.45 -4.62 -9.51
N SER A 10 12.41 -4.10 -10.28
CA SER A 10 12.54 -4.39 -11.71
C SER A 10 12.73 -5.88 -11.99
N PHE A 11 13.51 -6.59 -11.17
CA PHE A 11 13.71 -8.03 -11.28
C PHE A 11 12.44 -8.82 -10.97
N CYS A 12 11.74 -8.46 -9.90
CA CYS A 12 10.45 -9.05 -9.52
C CYS A 12 9.37 -8.82 -10.59
N LEU A 13 9.32 -7.60 -11.15
CA LEU A 13 8.43 -7.24 -12.25
C LEU A 13 8.77 -8.09 -13.49
N SER A 14 10.04 -8.12 -13.91
CA SER A 14 10.51 -8.89 -15.06
C SER A 14 10.15 -10.38 -14.96
N ARG A 15 10.26 -10.98 -13.77
CA ARG A 15 9.89 -12.39 -13.55
C ARG A 15 8.37 -12.67 -13.56
N ARG A 16 7.53 -11.69 -13.26
CA ARG A 16 6.06 -11.86 -13.16
C ARG A 16 5.30 -11.31 -14.36
N VAL A 17 5.93 -10.49 -15.22
CA VAL A 17 5.31 -9.97 -16.44
C VAL A 17 5.03 -11.13 -17.40
N PRO A 18 3.76 -11.42 -17.71
CA PRO A 18 3.40 -12.45 -18.66
C PRO A 18 3.67 -11.95 -20.09
N ARG A 19 3.94 -12.88 -21.01
CA ARG A 19 4.06 -12.56 -22.45
C ARG A 19 2.79 -11.85 -22.91
N TRP A 20 2.93 -10.84 -23.77
CA TRP A 20 1.85 -9.95 -24.25
C TRP A 20 0.54 -10.67 -24.64
N ARG A 21 0.62 -11.84 -25.28
CA ARG A 21 -0.55 -12.64 -25.66
C ARG A 21 -1.42 -13.12 -24.48
N GLN A 22 -0.85 -13.25 -23.28
CA GLN A 22 -1.54 -13.80 -22.10
C GLN A 22 -2.21 -12.72 -21.23
N TRP A 23 -2.06 -11.43 -21.55
CA TRP A 23 -2.61 -10.32 -20.77
C TRP A 23 -4.14 -10.39 -20.64
N LYS A 24 -4.83 -10.89 -21.67
CA LYS A 24 -6.30 -11.07 -21.66
C LYS A 24 -6.80 -12.11 -20.66
N HIS A 25 -5.94 -12.98 -20.13
CA HIS A 25 -6.31 -14.05 -19.19
C HIS A 25 -5.75 -13.82 -17.77
N LEU A 26 -5.31 -12.61 -17.45
CA LEU A 26 -4.78 -12.34 -16.11
C LEU A 26 -5.90 -12.30 -15.07
N THR A 27 -5.67 -13.01 -13.96
CA THR A 27 -6.54 -12.90 -12.79
C THR A 27 -6.38 -11.53 -12.14
N TRP A 28 -7.46 -11.03 -11.51
CA TRP A 28 -7.46 -9.73 -10.85
C TRP A 28 -6.35 -9.62 -9.79
N GLY A 29 -6.18 -10.65 -8.96
CA GLY A 29 -5.09 -10.69 -7.98
C GLY A 29 -3.67 -10.62 -8.58
N ARG A 30 -3.42 -11.19 -9.78
CA ARG A 30 -2.12 -11.05 -10.47
C ARG A 30 -1.92 -9.63 -10.99
N THR A 31 -2.99 -9.01 -11.48
CA THR A 31 -2.99 -7.62 -11.93
C THR A 31 -2.66 -6.68 -10.78
N CYS A 32 -3.28 -6.84 -9.61
CA CYS A 32 -2.97 -6.04 -8.42
C CYS A 32 -1.49 -6.14 -8.02
N VAL A 33 -0.91 -7.34 -8.00
CA VAL A 33 0.52 -7.51 -7.65
C VAL A 33 1.43 -6.80 -8.65
N LEU A 34 1.15 -6.89 -9.95
CA LEU A 34 1.92 -6.16 -10.98
C LEU A 34 1.78 -4.65 -10.83
N LEU A 35 0.57 -4.16 -10.54
CA LEU A 35 0.32 -2.73 -10.31
C LEU A 35 1.04 -2.23 -9.05
N VAL A 36 1.03 -2.99 -7.95
CA VAL A 36 1.79 -2.64 -6.73
C VAL A 36 3.28 -2.57 -7.03
N LEU A 37 3.85 -3.57 -7.73
CA LEU A 37 5.27 -3.55 -8.09
C LEU A 37 5.64 -2.36 -8.98
N LEU A 38 4.79 -2.03 -9.95
CA LEU A 38 4.98 -0.87 -10.81
C LEU A 38 4.88 0.44 -10.03
N ASP A 39 3.87 0.57 -9.17
CA ASP A 39 3.65 1.74 -8.32
C ASP A 39 4.83 1.96 -7.36
N SER A 40 5.30 0.90 -6.69
CA SER A 40 6.50 0.93 -5.85
C SER A 40 7.75 1.35 -6.64
N TRP A 41 7.92 0.84 -7.85
CA TRP A 41 9.06 1.20 -8.71
C TRP A 41 9.03 2.68 -9.10
N LEU A 42 7.86 3.16 -9.54
CA LEU A 42 7.64 4.57 -9.87
C LEU A 42 7.88 5.45 -8.64
N PHE A 43 7.39 5.05 -7.48
CA PHE A 43 7.55 5.82 -6.26
C PHE A 43 9.01 5.95 -5.86
N VAL A 44 9.79 4.86 -5.88
CA VAL A 44 11.24 4.89 -5.63
C VAL A 44 11.95 5.77 -6.65
N PHE A 45 11.57 5.68 -7.93
CA PHE A 45 12.15 6.48 -9.00
C PHE A 45 11.90 7.98 -8.82
N PHE A 46 10.63 8.39 -8.65
CA PHE A 46 10.27 9.80 -8.44
C PHE A 46 10.85 10.35 -7.13
N SER A 47 10.83 9.56 -6.06
CA SER A 47 11.47 9.92 -4.79
C SER A 47 12.98 10.12 -4.95
N GLY A 48 13.65 9.25 -5.71
CA GLY A 48 15.05 9.41 -6.10
C GLY A 48 15.31 10.69 -6.89
N LEU A 49 14.45 10.99 -7.87
CA LEU A 49 14.58 12.19 -8.71
C LEU A 49 14.39 13.49 -7.90
N LEU A 50 13.39 13.54 -7.03
CA LEU A 50 13.12 14.68 -6.15
C LEU A 50 14.25 14.90 -5.15
N SER A 51 14.82 13.81 -4.61
CA SER A 51 15.85 13.88 -3.56
C SER A 51 17.28 14.10 -4.06
N SER A 52 17.66 13.51 -5.20
CA SER A 52 19.03 13.53 -5.71
C SER A 52 19.21 14.31 -7.01
N GLY A 53 18.13 14.57 -7.75
CA GLY A 53 18.17 15.28 -9.03
C GLY A 53 17.92 16.78 -8.91
N ILE A 54 16.74 17.14 -8.39
CA ILE A 54 16.25 18.53 -8.40
C ILE A 54 16.55 19.28 -7.08
N GLY A 55 16.67 18.53 -5.98
CA GLY A 55 16.85 19.07 -4.63
C GLY A 55 15.54 19.61 -4.05
N PHE A 56 15.16 19.18 -2.84
CA PHE A 56 13.93 19.62 -2.19
C PHE A 56 13.90 21.12 -1.85
N SER A 57 15.07 21.76 -1.82
CA SER A 57 15.32 23.11 -1.31
C SER A 57 15.27 24.21 -2.37
N THR A 58 15.17 23.85 -3.66
CA THR A 58 15.36 24.79 -4.77
C THR A 58 14.12 25.66 -5.02
N SER A 59 12.91 25.15 -4.73
CA SER A 59 11.67 25.91 -4.89
C SER A 59 10.51 25.38 -4.03
N TYR A 60 9.56 26.25 -3.69
CA TYR A 60 8.30 25.86 -3.04
C TYR A 60 7.53 24.81 -3.86
N THR A 61 7.56 24.91 -5.19
CA THR A 61 6.91 23.98 -6.12
C THR A 61 7.48 22.57 -5.99
N THR A 62 8.80 22.42 -5.91
CA THR A 62 9.44 21.11 -5.72
C THR A 62 9.08 20.48 -4.38
N CYS A 63 8.98 21.31 -3.33
CA CYS A 63 8.57 20.86 -1.99
C CYS A 63 7.10 20.39 -1.98
N SER A 64 6.21 21.12 -2.65
CA SER A 64 4.81 20.72 -2.81
C SER A 64 4.67 19.45 -3.65
N LEU A 65 5.44 19.33 -4.74
CA LEU A 65 5.45 18.12 -5.57
C LEU A 65 5.90 16.88 -4.78
N ALA A 66 6.83 17.03 -3.84
CA ALA A 66 7.29 15.95 -2.99
C ALA A 66 6.16 15.39 -2.10
N ILE A 67 5.36 16.25 -1.45
CA ILE A 67 4.24 15.80 -0.61
C ILE A 67 3.12 15.16 -1.46
N TYR A 68 2.81 15.72 -2.64
CA TYR A 68 1.83 15.12 -3.55
C TYR A 68 2.27 13.75 -4.06
N THR A 69 3.54 13.62 -4.43
CA THR A 69 4.15 12.35 -4.85
C THR A 69 4.02 11.33 -3.71
N CYS A 70 4.41 11.72 -2.49
CA CYS A 70 4.31 10.85 -1.31
C CYS A 70 2.88 10.36 -1.07
N ILE A 71 1.92 11.29 -0.95
CA ILE A 71 0.52 10.95 -0.64
C ILE A 71 -0.10 10.10 -1.77
N SER A 72 0.13 10.46 -3.03
CA SER A 72 -0.51 9.78 -4.17
C SER A 72 -0.02 8.34 -4.31
N PHE A 73 1.30 8.13 -4.38
CA PHE A 73 1.85 6.78 -4.51
C PHE A 73 1.55 5.93 -3.26
N TYR A 74 1.60 6.52 -2.06
CA TYR A 74 1.23 5.80 -0.84
C TYR A 74 -0.23 5.34 -0.86
N ALA A 75 -1.16 6.23 -1.20
CA ALA A 75 -2.58 5.91 -1.26
C ALA A 75 -2.89 4.87 -2.35
N ILE A 76 -2.30 5.00 -3.54
CA ILE A 76 -2.46 4.05 -4.64
C ILE A 76 -1.96 2.66 -4.22
N SER A 77 -0.74 2.57 -3.69
CA SER A 77 -0.18 1.33 -3.16
C SER A 77 -1.12 0.66 -2.15
N LYS A 78 -1.63 1.42 -1.17
CA LYS A 78 -2.53 0.90 -0.14
C LYS A 78 -3.85 0.39 -0.70
N ILE A 79 -4.48 1.14 -1.60
CA ILE A 79 -5.71 0.72 -2.30
C ILE A 79 -5.48 -0.59 -3.05
N LEU A 80 -4.36 -0.71 -3.77
CA LEU A 80 -4.02 -1.92 -4.53
C LEU A 80 -3.73 -3.13 -3.62
N ILE A 81 -3.03 -2.92 -2.50
CA ILE A 81 -2.77 -3.96 -1.49
C ILE A 81 -4.09 -4.47 -0.90
N TYR A 82 -4.98 -3.56 -0.47
CA TYR A 82 -6.26 -3.94 0.11
C TYR A 82 -7.20 -4.57 -0.93
N ALA A 83 -7.18 -4.11 -2.18
CA ALA A 83 -7.89 -4.76 -3.27
C ALA A 83 -7.39 -6.20 -3.49
N PHE A 84 -6.07 -6.43 -3.46
CA PHE A 84 -5.49 -7.76 -3.53
C PHE A 84 -5.93 -8.64 -2.36
N LEU A 85 -5.86 -8.14 -1.12
CA LEU A 85 -6.28 -8.87 0.07
C LEU A 85 -7.78 -9.22 0.01
N SER A 86 -8.63 -8.29 -0.44
CA SER A 86 -10.06 -8.53 -0.61
C SER A 86 -10.37 -9.65 -1.62
N GLU A 87 -9.63 -9.72 -2.74
CA GLU A 87 -9.76 -10.80 -3.73
C GLU A 87 -9.37 -12.16 -3.10
N LYS A 88 -8.33 -12.18 -2.25
CA LYS A 88 -7.91 -13.39 -1.54
C LYS A 88 -8.93 -13.82 -0.48
N VAL A 89 -9.50 -12.89 0.29
CA VAL A 89 -10.62 -13.16 1.21
C VAL A 89 -11.79 -13.78 0.43
N TYR A 90 -12.17 -13.16 -0.68
CA TYR A 90 -13.26 -13.64 -1.53
C TYR A 90 -13.03 -15.09 -2.01
N ILE A 91 -11.84 -15.42 -2.50
CA ILE A 91 -11.50 -16.78 -2.95
C ILE A 91 -11.57 -17.79 -1.80
N VAL A 92 -11.11 -17.42 -0.61
CA VAL A 92 -11.14 -18.30 0.57
C VAL A 92 -12.58 -18.54 1.03
N TRP A 93 -13.40 -17.49 1.10
CA TRP A 93 -14.80 -17.56 1.55
C TRP A 93 -15.72 -18.27 0.57
N THR A 94 -15.44 -18.21 -0.73
CA THR A 94 -16.21 -18.94 -1.75
C THR A 94 -15.76 -20.39 -1.89
N GLY A 95 -14.73 -20.84 -1.17
CA GLY A 95 -14.18 -22.20 -1.28
C GLY A 95 -13.64 -22.51 -2.68
N GLY A 96 -13.34 -21.48 -3.49
CA GLY A 96 -12.98 -21.62 -4.90
C GLY A 96 -14.15 -21.85 -5.86
N ASN A 97 -15.40 -21.79 -5.39
CA ASN A 97 -16.58 -21.93 -6.24
C ASN A 97 -16.84 -20.63 -7.03
N GLN A 98 -17.10 -20.73 -8.34
CA GLN A 98 -17.23 -19.58 -9.26
C GLN A 98 -18.57 -18.83 -9.09
N THR A 99 -18.86 -18.33 -7.90
CA THR A 99 -19.92 -17.33 -7.76
C THR A 99 -19.49 -16.03 -8.47
N SER A 100 -20.45 -15.24 -8.95
CA SER A 100 -20.12 -13.94 -9.52
C SER A 100 -19.70 -12.98 -8.40
N ARG A 101 -18.61 -12.22 -8.59
CA ARG A 101 -18.04 -11.28 -7.59
C ARG A 101 -19.09 -10.33 -7.00
N LEU A 102 -20.00 -9.84 -7.84
CA LEU A 102 -21.05 -8.89 -7.44
C LEU A 102 -22.18 -9.54 -6.63
N LYS A 103 -22.30 -10.87 -6.64
CA LYS A 103 -23.29 -11.60 -5.83
C LYS A 103 -22.76 -12.01 -4.46
N ALA A 104 -21.43 -12.03 -4.28
CA ALA A 104 -20.82 -12.41 -3.02
C ALA A 104 -20.84 -11.25 -2.02
N LYS A 105 -21.67 -11.38 -0.97
CA LYS A 105 -21.82 -10.37 0.09
C LYS A 105 -20.48 -9.96 0.74
N VAL A 106 -19.57 -10.92 0.90
CA VAL A 106 -18.23 -10.67 1.46
C VAL A 106 -17.41 -9.74 0.55
N TYR A 107 -17.46 -9.94 -0.77
CA TYR A 107 -16.75 -9.08 -1.71
C TYR A 107 -17.36 -7.67 -1.75
N LEU A 108 -18.69 -7.56 -1.72
CA LEU A 108 -19.38 -6.27 -1.65
C LEU A 108 -19.02 -5.50 -0.37
N LEU A 109 -18.97 -6.19 0.78
CA LEU A 109 -18.55 -5.61 2.05
C LEU A 109 -17.10 -5.10 1.98
N CYS A 110 -16.17 -5.93 1.48
CA CYS A 110 -14.79 -5.50 1.29
C CYS A 110 -14.67 -4.32 0.31
N ALA A 111 -15.46 -4.29 -0.77
CA ALA A 111 -15.48 -3.19 -1.73
C ALA A 111 -16.02 -1.89 -1.11
N PHE A 112 -17.06 -1.96 -0.28
CA PHE A 112 -17.58 -0.81 0.46
C PHE A 112 -16.54 -0.25 1.45
N VAL A 113 -15.87 -1.15 2.17
CA VAL A 113 -14.80 -0.82 3.11
C VAL A 113 -13.58 -0.21 2.37
N LEU A 114 -13.27 -0.68 1.16
CA LEU A 114 -12.25 -0.06 0.29
C LEU A 114 -12.66 1.34 -0.19
N LEU A 115 -13.94 1.56 -0.49
CA LEU A 115 -14.46 2.87 -0.90
C LEU A 115 -14.24 3.92 0.20
N GLY A 116 -14.41 3.55 1.48
CA GLY A 116 -14.10 4.46 2.58
C GLY A 116 -12.61 4.85 2.67
N TYR A 117 -11.68 4.00 2.19
CA TYR A 117 -10.26 4.37 2.11
C TYR A 117 -10.02 5.51 1.12
N VAL A 118 -10.83 5.60 0.06
CA VAL A 118 -10.77 6.73 -0.90
C VAL A 118 -11.11 8.05 -0.21
N VAL A 119 -12.10 8.04 0.69
CA VAL A 119 -12.47 9.21 1.49
C VAL A 119 -11.31 9.65 2.39
N VAL A 120 -10.65 8.69 3.05
CA VAL A 120 -9.45 8.96 3.86
C VAL A 120 -8.32 9.50 2.99
N GLY A 121 -8.12 8.96 1.78
CA GLY A 121 -7.17 9.49 0.81
C GLY A 121 -7.43 10.96 0.46
N ILE A 122 -8.70 11.34 0.23
CA ILE A 122 -9.10 12.72 -0.02
C ILE A 122 -8.81 13.61 1.21
N LEU A 123 -9.15 13.15 2.42
CA LEU A 123 -8.84 13.86 3.66
C LEU A 123 -7.33 14.08 3.84
N THR A 124 -6.52 13.11 3.45
CA THR A 124 -5.05 13.15 3.48
C THR A 124 -4.51 14.20 2.52
N VAL A 125 -5.07 14.26 1.31
CA VAL A 125 -4.74 15.29 0.31
C VAL A 125 -5.14 16.68 0.82
N VAL A 126 -6.32 16.85 1.42
CA VAL A 126 -6.77 18.14 1.96
C VAL A 126 -5.96 18.57 3.19
N GLY A 127 -5.58 17.60 4.03
CA GLY A 127 -4.79 17.82 5.24
C GLY A 127 -3.28 17.92 5.04
N ARG A 128 -2.80 18.03 3.81
CA ARG A 128 -1.38 18.23 3.49
C ARG A 128 -0.87 19.56 4.03
N ASP A 129 0.38 19.59 4.46
CA ASP A 129 1.11 20.81 4.77
C ASP A 129 2.54 20.73 4.20
N SER A 130 3.01 21.83 3.61
CA SER A 130 4.34 21.89 3.02
C SER A 130 4.89 23.30 3.12
N ALA A 131 6.03 23.46 3.78
CA ALA A 131 6.69 24.73 3.98
C ALA A 131 8.20 24.60 3.77
N VAL A 132 8.82 25.66 3.25
CA VAL A 132 10.29 25.75 3.15
C VAL A 132 10.78 26.54 4.35
N ARG A 133 11.62 25.92 5.20
CA ARG A 133 12.24 26.58 6.35
C ARG A 133 13.27 27.61 5.86
N ARG A 134 13.58 28.61 6.68
CA ARG A 134 14.58 29.67 6.38
C ARG A 134 15.96 29.13 5.99
N ASP A 135 16.31 27.94 6.46
CA ASP A 135 17.57 27.25 6.14
C ASP A 135 17.55 26.59 4.74
N GLY A 136 16.53 26.87 3.93
CA GLY A 136 16.32 26.30 2.60
C GLY A 136 15.74 24.89 2.63
N VAL A 137 15.52 24.27 3.80
CA VAL A 137 15.08 22.88 3.89
C VAL A 137 13.56 22.75 3.75
N CYS A 138 13.10 21.88 2.86
CA CYS A 138 11.69 21.54 2.70
C CYS A 138 11.20 20.65 3.85
N VAL A 139 10.15 21.12 4.51
CA VAL A 139 9.42 20.43 5.57
C VAL A 139 8.05 20.04 5.01
N ILE A 140 7.72 18.76 5.08
CA ILE A 140 6.41 18.25 4.64
C ILE A 140 5.74 17.50 5.76
N GLY A 141 4.43 17.62 5.83
CA GLY A 141 3.66 16.98 6.89
C GLY A 141 2.18 16.84 6.52
N LEU A 142 1.47 16.19 7.43
CA LEU A 142 0.02 16.12 7.41
C LEU A 142 -0.50 16.69 8.73
N LYS A 143 -1.62 17.40 8.67
CA LYS A 143 -2.34 17.86 9.85
C LYS A 143 -2.78 16.68 10.71
N ALA A 144 -2.80 16.88 12.02
CA ALA A 144 -3.10 15.83 13.00
C ALA A 144 -4.41 15.08 12.70
N TYR A 145 -5.48 15.78 12.30
CA TYR A 145 -6.75 15.13 11.97
C TYR A 145 -6.65 14.17 10.78
N ALA A 146 -5.85 14.50 9.75
CA ALA A 146 -5.67 13.66 8.57
C ALA A 146 -4.79 12.45 8.90
N THR A 147 -3.70 12.68 9.63
CA THR A 147 -2.83 11.62 10.13
C THR A 147 -3.60 10.64 11.03
N ILE A 148 -4.33 11.13 12.04
CA ILE A 148 -5.12 10.28 12.94
C ILE A 148 -6.19 9.50 12.16
N SER A 149 -6.90 10.14 11.24
CA SER A 149 -7.90 9.46 10.40
C SER A 149 -7.28 8.34 9.56
N LEU A 150 -6.11 8.58 8.96
CA LEU A 150 -5.38 7.58 8.20
C LEU A 150 -4.98 6.40 9.07
N ILE A 151 -4.45 6.66 10.26
CA ILE A 151 -3.98 5.63 11.20
C ILE A 151 -5.12 4.74 11.66
N VAL A 152 -6.20 5.37 12.17
CA VAL A 152 -7.35 4.65 12.71
C VAL A 152 -7.96 3.78 11.62
N TYR A 153 -8.13 4.34 10.41
CA TYR A 153 -8.72 3.59 9.32
C TYR A 153 -7.81 2.45 8.82
N ASP A 154 -6.51 2.67 8.68
CA ASP A 154 -5.53 1.64 8.30
C ASP A 154 -5.52 0.48 9.32
N MET A 155 -5.53 0.78 10.62
CA MET A 155 -5.63 -0.22 11.67
C MET A 155 -6.95 -1.01 11.60
N CYS A 156 -8.09 -0.31 11.53
CA CYS A 156 -9.40 -0.94 11.45
C CYS A 156 -9.53 -1.85 10.23
N LEU A 157 -9.10 -1.39 9.05
CA LEU A 157 -9.09 -2.17 7.81
C LEU A 157 -8.29 -3.45 7.93
N ASN A 158 -7.07 -3.32 8.44
CA ASN A 158 -6.18 -4.46 8.53
C ASN A 158 -6.69 -5.49 9.55
N ILE A 159 -7.22 -5.05 10.70
CA ILE A 159 -7.86 -5.94 11.69
C ILE A 159 -9.05 -6.65 11.04
N PHE A 160 -9.90 -5.92 10.32
CA PHE A 160 -11.06 -6.47 9.63
C PHE A 160 -10.66 -7.54 8.60
N LEU A 161 -9.70 -7.23 7.71
CA LEU A 161 -9.22 -8.18 6.69
C LEU A 161 -8.54 -9.40 7.32
N THR A 162 -7.75 -9.20 8.38
CA THR A 162 -7.09 -10.28 9.11
C THR A 162 -8.11 -11.21 9.77
N ALA A 163 -9.14 -10.66 10.42
CA ALA A 163 -10.24 -11.44 10.98
C ALA A 163 -10.97 -12.24 9.90
N MET A 164 -11.23 -11.62 8.74
CA MET A 164 -11.84 -12.28 7.58
C MET A 164 -10.98 -13.44 7.02
N PHE A 165 -9.65 -13.38 7.11
CA PHE A 165 -8.78 -14.49 6.73
C PHE A 165 -8.76 -15.63 7.75
N LEU A 166 -8.75 -15.29 9.04
CA LEU A 166 -8.66 -16.25 10.13
C LEU A 166 -10.00 -16.96 10.39
N TRP A 167 -11.12 -16.28 10.16
CA TRP A 167 -12.46 -16.82 10.45
C TRP A 167 -12.75 -18.16 9.74
N PRO A 168 -12.56 -18.30 8.41
CA PRO A 168 -12.74 -19.58 7.72
C PRO A 168 -11.75 -20.67 8.16
N LEU A 169 -10.59 -20.29 8.69
CA LEU A 169 -9.58 -21.23 9.17
C LEU A 169 -9.96 -21.82 10.54
N TRP A 170 -10.69 -21.06 11.36
CA TRP A 170 -11.06 -21.45 12.72
C TRP A 170 -12.40 -22.19 12.78
N ILE A 171 -13.34 -21.87 11.89
CA ILE A 171 -14.73 -22.39 11.92
C ILE A 171 -14.97 -23.71 11.16
N SER A 172 -13.91 -24.43 10.76
CA SER A 172 -14.03 -25.88 10.49
C SER A 172 -14.80 -26.27 9.21
N HIS A 173 -14.51 -25.66 8.06
CA HIS A 173 -14.72 -26.38 6.78
C HIS A 173 -13.45 -27.18 6.46
N PRO A 174 -13.54 -28.43 5.91
CA PRO A 174 -12.40 -29.16 5.41
C PRO A 174 -11.81 -28.42 4.21
N MET A 175 -10.95 -27.45 4.52
CA MET A 175 -10.30 -26.60 3.53
C MET A 175 -9.17 -27.41 2.91
N SER A 176 -9.12 -27.47 1.58
CA SER A 176 -8.05 -28.20 0.90
C SER A 176 -6.68 -27.72 1.40
N PRO A 177 -5.68 -28.62 1.56
CA PRO A 177 -4.36 -28.25 2.06
C PRO A 177 -3.69 -27.16 1.21
N ARG A 178 -4.04 -27.08 -0.09
CA ARG A 178 -3.62 -25.99 -1.00
C ARG A 178 -4.19 -24.63 -0.59
N LEU A 179 -5.49 -24.56 -0.31
CA LEU A 179 -6.14 -23.30 0.07
C LEU A 179 -5.67 -22.83 1.46
N ARG A 180 -5.44 -23.78 2.39
CA ARG A 180 -4.84 -23.50 3.70
C ARG A 180 -3.42 -22.92 3.61
N SER A 181 -2.60 -23.44 2.70
CA SER A 181 -1.25 -22.90 2.44
C SER A 181 -1.29 -21.47 1.89
N ILE A 182 -2.20 -21.20 0.94
CA ILE A 182 -2.42 -19.86 0.39
C ILE A 182 -2.90 -18.89 1.46
N ALA A 183 -3.84 -19.31 2.31
CA ALA A 183 -4.36 -18.49 3.41
C ALA A 183 -3.26 -18.14 4.42
N LYS A 184 -2.44 -19.12 4.86
CA LYS A 184 -1.31 -18.87 5.77
C LYS A 184 -0.30 -17.89 5.16
N ARG A 185 0.07 -18.10 3.90
CA ARG A 185 1.02 -17.23 3.19
C ARG A 185 0.49 -15.79 3.05
N THR A 186 -0.79 -15.66 2.73
CA THR A 186 -1.47 -14.35 2.66
C THR A 186 -1.58 -13.68 4.03
N LEU A 187 -1.80 -14.46 5.09
CA LEU A 187 -1.80 -13.96 6.47
C LEU A 187 -0.43 -13.42 6.87
N TYR A 188 0.67 -14.14 6.59
CA TYR A 188 2.01 -13.61 6.83
C TYR A 188 2.26 -12.31 6.06
N GLY A 189 1.85 -12.24 4.79
CA GLY A 189 1.95 -11.01 3.99
C GLY A 189 1.14 -9.85 4.59
N ALA A 190 -0.09 -10.10 5.04
CA ALA A 190 -0.94 -9.10 5.68
C ALA A 190 -0.37 -8.63 7.03
N SER A 191 0.14 -9.54 7.85
CA SER A 191 0.79 -9.21 9.13
C SER A 191 2.05 -8.38 8.95
N THR A 192 2.89 -8.73 7.96
CA THR A 192 4.06 -7.91 7.61
C THR A 192 3.65 -6.51 7.17
N SER A 193 2.56 -6.40 6.40
CA SER A 193 2.04 -5.10 5.96
C SER A 193 1.54 -4.25 7.13
N LEU A 194 0.78 -4.85 8.04
CA LEU A 194 0.36 -4.25 9.30
C LEU A 194 1.53 -3.68 10.09
N ILE A 195 2.55 -4.51 10.35
CA ILE A 195 3.69 -4.13 11.18
C ILE A 195 4.45 -2.96 10.53
N THR A 196 4.68 -3.04 9.22
CA THR A 196 5.41 -2.00 8.50
C THR A 196 4.64 -0.68 8.50
N SER A 197 3.32 -0.74 8.35
CA SER A 197 2.44 0.42 8.40
C SER A 197 2.42 1.07 9.77
N MET A 198 2.33 0.25 10.84
CA MET A 198 2.40 0.72 12.22
C MET A 198 3.72 1.42 12.53
N ILE A 199 4.84 0.89 12.03
CA ILE A 199 6.16 1.52 12.20
C ILE A 199 6.22 2.86 11.46
N ASN A 200 5.78 2.90 10.19
CA ASN A 200 5.76 4.13 9.38
C ASN A 200 4.92 5.23 10.06
N ILE A 201 3.75 4.85 10.56
CA ILE A 201 2.84 5.71 11.29
C ILE A 201 3.43 6.17 12.63
N ALA A 202 4.03 5.27 13.40
CA ALA A 202 4.63 5.60 14.69
C ALA A 202 5.78 6.59 14.53
N ILE A 203 6.60 6.41 13.48
CA ILE A 203 7.62 7.37 13.07
C ILE A 203 6.96 8.72 12.82
N LEU A 204 5.96 8.82 11.94
CA LEU A 204 5.28 10.08 11.62
C LEU A 204 4.62 10.75 12.85
N PHE A 205 4.11 9.98 13.80
CA PHE A 205 3.46 10.49 15.01
C PHE A 205 4.47 11.04 16.03
N LEU A 206 5.54 10.29 16.32
CA LEU A 206 6.59 10.69 17.28
C LEU A 206 7.32 11.96 16.86
N LEU A 207 7.31 12.23 15.58
CA LEU A 207 8.00 13.31 14.91
C LEU A 207 7.18 14.61 14.82
N GLY A 208 5.94 14.61 15.31
CA GLY A 208 5.23 15.85 15.68
C GLY A 208 4.83 16.79 14.53
N GLY A 209 4.87 16.33 13.28
CA GLY A 209 4.33 17.04 12.12
C GLY A 209 5.23 18.12 11.51
N ASN A 210 6.50 18.23 11.93
CA ASN A 210 7.45 19.21 11.40
C ASN A 210 8.67 18.52 10.75
N GLU A 211 8.39 17.52 9.92
CA GLU A 211 9.38 16.58 9.42
C GLU A 211 10.15 17.04 8.20
N LEU A 212 11.43 16.68 8.17
CA LEU A 212 12.25 16.84 6.99
C LEU A 212 11.61 16.03 5.86
N GLY A 213 11.36 16.66 4.70
CA GLY A 213 10.63 16.04 3.60
C GLY A 213 11.21 14.70 3.13
N TRP A 214 12.53 14.54 3.26
CA TRP A 214 13.21 13.29 2.91
C TRP A 214 12.94 12.14 3.89
N ILE A 215 12.62 12.40 5.16
CA ILE A 215 12.29 11.36 6.16
C ILE A 215 10.93 10.76 5.83
N CYS A 216 9.90 11.60 5.70
CA CYS A 216 8.54 11.17 5.33
C CYS A 216 8.56 10.38 4.02
N LEU A 217 9.22 10.92 2.99
CA LEU A 217 9.32 10.26 1.68
C LEU A 217 10.08 8.92 1.76
N SER A 218 11.15 8.83 2.53
CA SER A 218 11.91 7.58 2.69
C SER A 218 11.13 6.52 3.44
N SER A 219 10.40 6.93 4.48
CA SER A 219 9.59 6.04 5.31
C SER A 219 8.42 5.46 4.51
N CYS A 220 7.70 6.29 3.76
CA CYS A 220 6.64 5.84 2.86
C CYS A 220 7.16 4.92 1.74
N VAL A 221 8.32 5.24 1.15
CA VAL A 221 8.96 4.37 0.14
C VAL A 221 9.35 3.02 0.75
N ALA A 222 9.89 3.01 1.98
CA ALA A 222 10.25 1.77 2.67
C ALA A 222 9.01 0.91 2.94
N ASP A 223 7.93 1.50 3.45
CA ASP A 223 6.66 0.81 3.71
C ASP A 223 6.12 0.14 2.44
N VAL A 224 5.96 0.92 1.37
CA VAL A 224 5.48 0.43 0.07
C VAL A 224 6.39 -0.67 -0.50
N THR A 225 7.72 -0.50 -0.41
CA THR A 225 8.67 -1.51 -0.90
C THR A 225 8.56 -2.82 -0.13
N ILE A 226 8.54 -2.78 1.21
CA ILE A 226 8.40 -3.97 2.05
C ILE A 226 7.06 -4.67 1.76
N ASN A 227 5.98 -3.91 1.63
CA ASN A 227 4.67 -4.45 1.28
C ASN A 227 4.65 -5.14 -0.08
N SER A 228 5.27 -4.53 -1.09
CA SER A 228 5.36 -5.12 -2.43
C SER A 228 6.15 -6.44 -2.43
N LEU A 229 7.22 -6.53 -1.64
CA LEU A 229 8.03 -7.73 -1.49
C LEU A 229 7.27 -8.84 -0.72
N ALA A 230 6.55 -8.46 0.33
CA ALA A 230 5.70 -9.38 1.09
C ALA A 230 4.58 -9.97 0.23
N LEU A 231 4.00 -9.18 -0.69
CA LEU A 231 3.02 -9.66 -1.68
C LEU A 231 3.63 -10.48 -2.82
N PHE A 232 4.91 -10.27 -3.14
CA PHE A 232 5.64 -11.03 -4.15
C PHE A 232 6.03 -12.43 -3.67
N TRP A 233 6.38 -12.55 -2.37
CA TRP A 233 6.45 -13.82 -1.65
C TRP A 233 5.04 -14.37 -1.55
#